data_AF-A0A962E164-F1
#
_entry.id   AF-A0A962E164-F1
#
_cell.length_a   1.000
_cell.length_b   1.000
_cell.length_c   1.000
_cell.angle_alpha   90.00
_cell.angle_beta   90.00
_cell.angle_gamma   90.00
#
_symmetry.space_group_name_H-M   'P 1'
#
loop_
_entity.id
_entity.type
_entity.pdbx_description
1 polymer ?
#
loop_
_entity_poly.entity_id
_entity_poly.type
_entity_poly.pdbx_seq_one_letter_code
_entity_poly.pdbx_strand_id
1 'polypeptide(L)'
;MYNWDDPLGLGKKETKEQKQEVKAAEKFESKQQKEKQQPVVNHTPENKETNARVAVEPVHAEDKRVINGQTDINQLAPFKYPWAWKYFLNANKNHWTPLDINMTSDVHDFHHKLNDD
;
A
#
# COMPACT_ATOMS: atom_id res chain seq x y z
N MET A 1 -19.23 -16.28 -13.09
CA MET A 1 -18.51 -15.83 -11.88
C MET A 1 -17.20 -15.18 -12.31
N TYR A 2 -16.88 -13.97 -11.83
CA TYR A 2 -15.56 -13.35 -12.04
C TYR A 2 -14.48 -14.14 -11.30
N ASN A 3 -13.31 -14.33 -11.92
CA ASN A 3 -12.15 -14.99 -11.32
C ASN A 3 -11.39 -14.00 -10.42
N TRP A 4 -11.54 -14.15 -9.10
CA TRP A 4 -10.92 -13.26 -8.11
C TRP A 4 -9.47 -13.61 -7.74
N ASP A 5 -8.94 -14.73 -8.22
CA ASP A 5 -7.53 -15.08 -8.01
C ASP A 5 -6.59 -14.31 -8.95
N ASP A 6 -7.10 -13.83 -10.10
CA ASP A 6 -6.39 -12.95 -11.04
C ASP A 6 -7.33 -11.84 -11.57
N PRO A 7 -7.68 -10.85 -10.72
CA PRO A 7 -8.63 -9.80 -11.09
C PRO A 7 -8.07 -8.81 -12.11
N LEU A 8 -6.75 -8.81 -12.34
CA LEU A 8 -6.06 -7.93 -13.28
C LEU A 8 -5.81 -8.60 -14.64
N GLY A 9 -6.15 -9.89 -14.79
CA GLY A 9 -5.90 -10.65 -16.02
C GLY A 9 -4.41 -10.74 -16.37
N LEU A 10 -3.53 -10.72 -15.37
CA LEU A 10 -2.07 -10.75 -15.54
C LEU A 10 -1.53 -12.17 -15.75
N GLY A 11 -2.40 -13.14 -16.03
CA GLY A 11 -2.10 -14.54 -16.32
C GLY A 11 -0.75 -14.76 -17.02
N LYS A 12 0.10 -15.56 -16.34
CA LYS A 12 1.41 -16.09 -16.76
C LYS A 12 1.96 -15.54 -18.09
N LYS A 13 2.46 -14.31 -18.10
CA LYS A 13 3.54 -13.93 -19.02
C LYS A 13 4.87 -14.16 -18.29
N GLU A 14 5.42 -15.36 -18.47
CA GLU A 14 6.85 -15.56 -18.22
C GLU A 14 7.63 -14.74 -19.25
N THR A 15 8.10 -13.57 -18.86
CA THR A 15 9.17 -12.88 -19.59
C THR A 15 10.37 -12.81 -18.65
N LYS A 16 11.37 -13.61 -19.00
CA LYS A 16 12.68 -13.69 -18.36
C LYS A 16 13.46 -12.38 -18.57
N GLU A 17 13.06 -11.28 -17.94
CA GLU A 17 13.81 -10.02 -18.03
C GLU A 17 13.85 -9.19 -16.73
N GLN A 18 13.17 -9.60 -15.65
CA GLN A 18 13.21 -8.89 -14.36
C GLN A 18 14.18 -9.52 -13.35
N LYS A 19 15.41 -9.85 -13.76
CA LYS A 19 16.49 -10.27 -12.83
C LYS A 19 17.64 -9.27 -12.75
N GLN A 20 17.49 -8.06 -13.29
CA GLN A 20 18.53 -7.02 -13.23
C GLN A 20 17.97 -5.67 -12.79
N GLU A 21 17.29 -5.60 -11.64
CA GLU A 21 17.08 -4.30 -10.98
C GLU A 21 17.14 -4.36 -9.45
N VAL A 22 17.41 -5.54 -8.89
CA VAL A 22 17.59 -5.74 -7.44
C VAL A 22 19.08 -5.76 -7.07
N LYS A 23 19.89 -4.84 -7.61
CA LYS A 23 21.29 -4.59 -7.17
C LYS A 23 21.79 -3.20 -7.65
N ALA A 24 21.12 -2.11 -7.30
CA ALA A 24 21.69 -0.77 -7.54
C ALA A 24 21.16 0.38 -6.67
N ALA A 25 20.10 0.20 -5.88
CA ALA A 25 19.52 1.31 -5.11
C ALA A 25 20.07 1.46 -3.67
N GLU A 26 21.11 0.71 -3.28
CA GLU A 26 21.88 0.96 -2.05
C GLU A 26 22.91 2.07 -2.25
N LYS A 27 22.46 3.28 -2.58
CA LYS A 27 23.21 4.52 -2.36
C LYS A 27 22.33 5.68 -2.77
N PHE A 28 21.64 6.28 -1.81
CA PHE A 28 21.40 7.73 -1.70
C PHE A 28 20.31 7.96 -0.65
N GLU A 29 20.63 7.71 0.61
CA GLU A 29 19.90 8.34 1.70
C GLU A 29 20.90 8.89 2.70
N SER A 30 21.23 10.16 2.52
CA SER A 30 21.61 11.01 3.65
C SER A 30 21.17 12.44 3.39
N LYS A 31 20.35 12.92 4.34
CA LYS A 31 20.09 14.30 4.77
C LYS A 31 18.76 14.95 4.35
N GLN A 32 18.07 15.35 5.43
CA GLN A 32 17.02 16.38 5.62
C GLN A 32 15.59 15.82 5.62
N GLN A 33 14.71 16.12 6.59
CA GLN A 33 14.79 16.98 7.78
C GLN A 33 13.69 16.54 8.76
N LYS A 34 13.91 16.85 10.04
CA LYS A 34 13.09 16.47 11.19
C LYS A 34 11.99 17.51 11.37
N GLU A 35 10.75 17.19 11.02
CA GLU A 35 9.59 18.03 11.36
C GLU A 35 8.55 17.22 12.13
N LYS A 36 8.22 17.71 13.32
CA LYS A 36 7.27 17.10 14.26
C LYS A 36 5.84 17.32 13.75
N GLN A 37 5.18 16.26 13.31
CA GLN A 37 3.73 16.27 13.12
C GLN A 37 3.07 15.29 14.08
N GLN A 38 1.95 15.73 14.66
CA GLN A 38 1.30 15.20 15.86
C GLN A 38 0.60 13.85 15.60
N PRO A 39 0.45 12.97 16.62
CA PRO A 39 -0.14 11.66 16.42
C PRO A 39 -1.66 11.79 16.26
N VAL A 40 -2.17 11.59 15.04
CA VAL A 40 -3.54 11.12 14.87
C VAL A 40 -3.59 9.71 15.42
N VAL A 41 -4.13 9.59 16.63
CA VAL A 41 -4.14 8.36 17.42
C VAL A 41 -5.16 7.40 16.82
N ASN A 42 -4.81 6.74 15.72
CA ASN A 42 -5.32 5.40 15.51
C ASN A 42 -4.82 4.60 16.70
N HIS A 43 -5.70 4.31 17.65
CA HIS A 43 -5.46 3.32 18.71
C HIS A 43 -5.30 1.96 18.01
N THR A 44 -4.12 1.72 17.45
CA THR A 44 -3.64 0.37 17.24
C THR A 44 -3.52 -0.19 18.65
N PRO A 45 -4.29 -1.23 19.02
CA PRO A 45 -4.07 -1.86 20.31
C PRO A 45 -2.60 -2.25 20.36
N GLU A 46 -1.90 -1.72 21.36
CA GLU A 46 -0.54 -2.09 21.66
C GLU A 46 -0.46 -3.62 21.64
N ASN A 47 0.49 -4.18 20.88
CA ASN A 47 0.67 -5.62 20.77
C ASN A 47 1.24 -6.15 22.10
N LYS A 48 0.43 -6.12 23.15
CA LYS A 48 0.74 -6.65 24.47
C LYS A 48 0.76 -8.16 24.37
N GLU A 49 1.69 -8.81 25.05
CA GLU A 49 1.83 -10.28 25.06
C GLU A 49 0.52 -11.02 25.38
N THR A 50 -0.41 -10.37 26.09
CA THR A 50 -1.75 -10.89 26.36
C THR A 50 -2.59 -11.14 25.11
N ASN A 51 -2.43 -10.34 24.05
CA ASN A 51 -3.13 -10.54 22.76
C ASN A 51 -2.51 -11.68 21.94
N ALA A 52 -1.21 -11.92 22.11
CA ALA A 52 -0.50 -13.04 21.48
C ALA A 52 -0.72 -14.38 22.20
N ARG A 53 -1.21 -14.36 23.45
CA ARG A 53 -1.35 -15.53 24.34
C ARG A 53 -2.69 -16.25 24.24
N VAL A 54 -3.72 -15.67 23.60
CA VAL A 54 -4.87 -16.46 23.15
C VAL A 54 -4.38 -17.18 21.90
N ALA A 55 -4.04 -18.46 22.01
CA ALA A 55 -3.59 -19.27 20.90
C ALA A 55 -4.76 -19.46 19.90
N VAL A 56 -4.99 -18.45 19.06
CA VAL A 56 -5.90 -18.55 17.92
C VAL A 56 -5.21 -19.44 16.89
N GLU A 57 -5.95 -20.42 16.36
CA GLU A 57 -5.40 -21.32 15.35
C GLU A 57 -4.94 -20.51 14.10
N PRO A 58 -3.74 -20.81 13.55
CA PRO A 58 -3.28 -20.18 12.33
C PRO A 58 -4.24 -20.45 11.16
N VAL A 59 -4.55 -19.41 10.40
CA VAL A 59 -5.41 -19.54 9.20
C VAL A 59 -4.65 -20.21 8.05
N HIS A 60 -5.30 -21.13 7.33
CA HIS A 60 -4.77 -21.69 6.08
C HIS A 60 -4.92 -20.72 4.92
N ALA A 61 -3.89 -20.62 4.06
CA ALA A 61 -3.91 -19.69 2.93
C ALA A 61 -5.04 -20.02 1.94
N GLU A 62 -5.30 -21.30 1.70
CA GLU A 62 -6.28 -21.77 0.73
C GLU A 62 -7.72 -21.42 1.07
N ASP A 63 -8.05 -21.26 2.36
CA ASP A 63 -9.40 -20.96 2.85
C ASP A 63 -9.78 -19.48 2.69
N LYS A 64 -8.79 -18.58 2.57
CA LYS A 64 -9.06 -17.14 2.39
C LYS A 64 -9.85 -16.89 1.10
N ARG A 65 -10.82 -15.97 1.12
CA ARG A 65 -11.60 -15.54 -0.05
C ARG A 65 -11.74 -14.02 -0.05
N VAL A 66 -11.77 -13.40 -1.23
CA VAL A 66 -12.00 -11.95 -1.36
C VAL A 66 -13.40 -11.54 -0.91
N ILE A 67 -14.40 -12.37 -1.21
CA ILE A 67 -15.81 -12.15 -0.85
C ILE A 67 -16.32 -13.38 -0.09
N ASN A 68 -17.11 -13.16 0.95
CA ASN A 68 -17.76 -14.20 1.77
C ASN A 68 -16.79 -15.25 2.39
N GLY A 69 -15.54 -14.87 2.67
CA GLY A 69 -14.60 -15.72 3.40
C GLY A 69 -15.01 -15.92 4.87
N GLN A 70 -14.76 -17.10 5.42
CA GLN A 70 -15.09 -17.47 6.81
C GLN A 70 -13.86 -17.53 7.73
N THR A 71 -12.67 -17.32 7.17
CA THR A 71 -11.40 -17.31 7.90
C THR A 71 -11.21 -16.05 8.74
N ASP A 72 -10.47 -16.14 9.84
CA ASP A 72 -10.12 -14.96 10.67
C ASP A 72 -9.41 -13.88 9.84
N ILE A 73 -10.01 -12.68 9.81
CA ILE A 73 -9.54 -11.52 9.04
C ILE A 73 -8.45 -10.73 9.76
N ASN A 74 -8.29 -10.90 11.08
CA ASN A 74 -7.31 -10.15 11.86
C ASN A 74 -5.89 -10.73 11.68
N GLN A 75 -5.77 -11.95 11.17
CA GLN A 75 -4.50 -12.60 10.87
C GLN A 75 -4.03 -12.29 9.44
N LEU A 76 -3.04 -11.41 9.34
CA LEU A 76 -2.48 -10.99 8.06
C LEU A 76 -1.84 -12.17 7.30
N ALA A 77 -1.01 -12.96 7.98
CA ALA A 77 -0.40 -14.15 7.41
C ALA A 77 -1.35 -15.36 7.48
N PRO A 78 -1.20 -16.37 6.61
CA PRO A 78 -0.42 -16.38 5.38
C PRO A 78 -1.11 -15.58 4.25
N PHE A 79 -0.32 -15.04 3.32
CA PHE A 79 -0.84 -14.25 2.20
C PHE A 79 -1.33 -15.15 1.05
N LYS A 80 -2.61 -15.04 0.67
CA LYS A 80 -3.19 -15.76 -0.49
C LYS A 80 -3.10 -14.99 -1.81
N TYR A 81 -3.18 -13.65 -1.76
CA TYR A 81 -3.36 -12.80 -2.94
C TYR A 81 -2.12 -11.89 -3.18
N PRO A 82 -1.09 -12.34 -3.90
CA PRO A 82 0.11 -11.55 -4.13
C PRO A 82 -0.14 -10.23 -4.87
N TRP A 83 -1.18 -10.18 -5.74
CA TRP A 83 -1.55 -8.96 -6.46
C TRP A 83 -1.95 -7.84 -5.51
N ALA A 84 -2.70 -8.17 -4.45
CA ALA A 84 -3.19 -7.20 -3.47
C ALA A 84 -2.02 -6.64 -2.66
N TRP A 85 -1.09 -7.51 -2.27
CA TRP A 85 0.11 -7.09 -1.55
C TRP A 85 1.02 -6.21 -2.40
N LYS A 86 1.24 -6.56 -3.68
CA LYS A 86 1.98 -5.71 -4.62
C LYS A 86 1.32 -4.34 -4.78
N TYR A 87 -0.01 -4.30 -4.88
CA TYR A 87 -0.75 -3.04 -4.98
C TYR A 87 -0.56 -2.18 -3.72
N PHE A 88 -0.68 -2.77 -2.53
CA PHE A 88 -0.44 -2.08 -1.26
C PHE A 88 0.98 -1.47 -1.20
N LEU A 89 2.01 -2.25 -1.56
CA LEU A 89 3.39 -1.75 -1.58
C LEU A 89 3.57 -0.62 -2.60
N ASN A 90 2.97 -0.73 -3.78
CA ASN A 90 3.04 0.32 -4.80
C ASN A 90 2.33 1.61 -4.35
N ALA A 91 1.17 1.49 -3.69
CA ALA A 91 0.46 2.63 -3.14
C ALA A 91 1.28 3.35 -2.05
N ASN A 92 1.94 2.61 -1.15
CA ASN A 92 2.80 3.19 -0.12
C ASN A 92 4.01 3.93 -0.71
N LYS A 93 4.56 3.46 -1.83
CA LYS A 93 5.66 4.14 -2.54
C LYS A 93 5.23 5.43 -3.22
N ASN A 94 3.94 5.58 -3.52
CA ASN A 94 3.36 6.73 -4.21
C ASN A 94 2.67 7.70 -3.23
N HIS A 95 3.11 7.75 -1.97
CA HIS A 95 2.56 8.69 -1.00
C HIS A 95 2.93 10.13 -1.35
N TRP A 96 1.92 11.01 -1.45
CA TRP A 96 2.07 12.46 -1.59
C TRP A 96 0.93 13.17 -0.85
N THR A 97 1.15 14.42 -0.46
CA THR A 97 0.12 15.27 0.13
C THR A 97 -0.25 16.41 -0.82
N PRO A 98 -1.52 16.86 -0.84
CA PRO A 98 -1.93 17.97 -1.69
C PRO A 98 -1.18 19.29 -1.44
N LEU A 99 -0.63 19.46 -0.23
CA LEU A 99 0.14 20.65 0.15
C LEU A 99 1.57 20.65 -0.40
N ASP A 100 2.06 19.50 -0.91
CA ASP A 100 3.40 19.38 -1.51
C ASP A 100 3.48 20.09 -2.87
N ILE A 101 2.34 20.40 -3.50
CA ILE A 101 2.26 21.10 -4.78
C ILE A 101 1.85 22.57 -4.52
N ASN A 102 2.73 23.51 -4.88
CA ASN A 102 2.47 24.93 -4.70
C ASN A 102 1.45 25.45 -5.73
N MET A 103 0.40 26.12 -5.25
CA MET A 103 -0.70 26.66 -6.06
C MET A 103 -0.56 28.15 -6.46
N THR A 104 0.54 28.84 -6.12
CA THR A 104 0.67 30.30 -6.31
C THR A 104 0.55 30.71 -7.77
N SER A 105 1.20 29.97 -8.68
CA SER A 105 1.15 30.24 -10.13
C SER A 105 -0.22 29.94 -10.71
N ASP A 106 -0.81 28.81 -10.33
CA ASP A 106 -2.15 28.39 -10.75
C ASP A 106 -3.22 29.42 -10.32
N VAL A 107 -3.12 29.96 -9.10
CA VAL A 107 -4.01 31.03 -8.60
C VAL A 107 -3.82 32.31 -9.41
N HIS A 108 -2.58 32.71 -9.70
CA HIS A 108 -2.31 33.87 -10.55
C HIS A 108 -2.94 33.70 -11.94
N ASP A 109 -2.77 32.54 -12.55
CA ASP A 109 -3.26 32.28 -13.90
C ASP A 109 -4.78 32.23 -13.95
N PHE A 110 -5.43 31.66 -12.91
CA PHE A 110 -6.87 31.68 -12.74
C PHE A 110 -7.44 33.11 -12.72
N HIS A 111 -6.77 34.05 -12.06
CA HIS A 111 -7.26 35.43 -11.95
C HIS A 111 -6.94 36.33 -13.16
N HIS A 112 -5.96 35.96 -14.00
CA HIS A 112 -5.42 36.90 -14.99
C HIS A 112 -5.32 36.35 -16.42
N LYS A 113 -5.43 35.04 -16.64
CA LYS A 113 -5.18 34.42 -17.95
C LYS A 113 -6.33 33.58 -18.49
N LEU A 114 -7.19 33.04 -17.62
CA LEU A 114 -8.35 32.25 -18.06
C LEU A 114 -9.54 33.18 -18.37
N ASN A 115 -10.24 32.85 -19.46
CA ASN A 115 -11.52 33.46 -19.84
C ASN A 115 -12.67 32.51 -19.45
N ASP A 116 -13.92 32.99 -19.52
CA ASP A 116 -15.11 32.25 -19.06
C ASP A 116 -15.57 31.07 -19.96
N ASP A 117 -14.83 30.77 -21.03
CA ASP A 117 -15.13 29.73 -22.03
C ASP A 117 -14.56 28.35 -21.65
#